data_AF-A0A382QJ77-F1
#
_entry.id   AF-A0A382QJ77-F1
#
_cell.length_a   1.000
_cell.length_b   1.000
_cell.length_c   1.000
_cell.angle_alpha   90.00
_cell.angle_beta   90.00
_cell.angle_gamma   90.00
#
_symmetry.space_group_name_H-M   'P 1'
#
loop_
_entity.id
_entity.type
_entity.pdbx_description
1 polymer ?
#
loop_
_entity_poly.entity_id
_entity_poly.type
_entity_poly.pdbx_seq_one_letter_code
_entity_poly.pdbx_strand_id
1 'polypeptide(L)'
;MSATDTLRDDHKQIKRLDKIISKCYSDINAGKTIPFPDLEKITLIISEFLDSIHYSREEDSYFPCVASYDHLKKEIRALLIEHEFSRNIAYKITHHLKRWK
;
A
#
# COMPACT_ATOMS: atom_id res chain seq x y z
N MET A 1 5.60 -23.24 -1.97
CA MET A 1 4.85 -21.97 -2.00
C MET A 1 4.95 -21.42 -3.41
N SER A 2 3.82 -21.24 -4.11
CA SER A 2 3.82 -20.67 -5.46
C SER A 2 4.00 -19.14 -5.42
N ALA A 3 4.35 -18.52 -6.54
CA ALA A 3 4.42 -17.05 -6.65
C ALA A 3 3.09 -16.39 -6.24
N THR A 4 1.95 -17.00 -6.60
CA THR A 4 0.63 -16.51 -6.19
C THR A 4 0.35 -16.71 -4.70
N ASP A 5 0.92 -17.71 -4.06
CA ASP A 5 0.76 -17.88 -2.61
C ASP A 5 1.54 -16.80 -1.86
N THR A 6 2.72 -16.43 -2.35
CA THR A 6 3.49 -15.30 -1.80
C THR A 6 2.71 -13.99 -1.88
N LEU A 7 2.09 -13.67 -3.03
CA LEU A 7 1.23 -12.48 -3.14
C LEU A 7 0.04 -12.51 -2.18
N ARG A 8 -0.59 -13.68 -1.99
CA ARG A 8 -1.67 -13.86 -1.02
C ARG A 8 -1.20 -13.70 0.43
N ASP A 9 0.01 -14.14 0.74
CA ASP A 9 0.60 -13.97 2.06
C ASP A 9 0.98 -12.52 2.33
N ASP A 10 1.47 -11.79 1.33
CA ASP A 10 1.69 -10.35 1.42
C ASP A 10 0.38 -9.63 1.77
N HIS A 11 -0.73 -9.97 1.10
CA HIS A 11 -2.06 -9.41 1.38
C HIS A 11 -2.54 -9.65 2.82
N LYS A 12 -2.12 -10.75 3.47
CA LYS A 12 -2.43 -10.98 4.90
C LYS A 12 -1.74 -9.93 5.78
N GLN A 13 -0.53 -9.50 5.45
CA GLN A 13 0.18 -8.46 6.19
C GLN A 13 -0.41 -7.07 5.88
N ILE A 14 -0.77 -6.79 4.63
CA ILE A 14 -1.43 -5.53 4.24
C ILE A 14 -2.75 -5.35 5.02
N LYS A 15 -3.56 -6.41 5.16
CA LYS A 15 -4.79 -6.38 5.98
C LYS A 15 -4.54 -6.14 7.47
N ARG A 16 -3.34 -6.42 7.98
CA ARG A 16 -2.98 -6.10 9.37
C ARG A 16 -2.61 -4.63 9.51
N LEU A 17 -1.88 -4.08 8.53
CA LEU A 17 -1.55 -2.65 8.47
C LEU A 17 -2.82 -1.78 8.44
N ASP A 18 -3.84 -2.21 7.69
CA ASP A 18 -5.14 -1.54 7.61
C ASP A 18 -5.76 -1.22 8.99
N LYS A 19 -5.62 -2.13 9.96
CA LYS A 19 -6.13 -1.92 11.32
C LYS A 19 -5.41 -0.76 12.03
N ILE A 20 -4.10 -0.61 11.81
CA ILE A 20 -3.28 0.46 12.39
C ILE A 20 -3.64 1.79 11.73
N ILE A 21 -3.74 1.81 10.40
CA ILE A 21 -4.16 2.99 9.63
C ILE A 21 -5.54 3.46 10.08
N SER A 22 -6.51 2.55 10.18
CA SER A 22 -7.88 2.84 10.64
C SER A 22 -7.90 3.44 12.05
N LYS A 23 -7.06 2.95 12.96
CA LYS A 23 -6.94 3.52 14.32
C LYS A 23 -6.38 4.94 14.28
N CYS A 24 -5.29 5.17 13.53
CA CYS A 24 -4.69 6.50 13.39
C CYS A 24 -5.68 7.49 12.78
N TYR A 25 -6.35 7.10 11.70
CA TYR A 25 -7.38 7.92 11.05
C TYR A 25 -8.51 8.31 12.02
N SER A 26 -9.02 7.34 12.79
CA SER A 26 -10.08 7.59 13.78
C SER A 26 -9.64 8.57 14.87
N ASP A 27 -8.41 8.41 15.38
CA ASP A 27 -7.86 9.30 16.40
C ASP A 27 -7.60 10.73 15.88
N ILE A 28 -7.13 10.89 14.64
CA ILE A 28 -6.97 12.20 13.98
C ILE A 28 -8.31 12.92 13.95
N ASN A 29 -9.36 12.26 13.47
CA ASN A 29 -10.70 12.85 13.36
C ASN A 29 -11.33 13.15 14.71
N ALA A 30 -10.96 12.41 15.76
CA ALA A 30 -11.39 12.68 17.13
C ALA A 30 -10.58 13.81 17.80
N GLY A 31 -9.64 14.44 17.10
CA GLY A 31 -8.78 15.50 17.65
C GLY A 31 -7.79 14.99 18.70
N LYS A 32 -7.47 13.69 18.69
CA LYS A 32 -6.53 13.09 19.63
C LYS A 32 -5.10 13.23 19.11
N THR A 33 -4.15 13.26 20.04
CA THR A 33 -2.73 13.17 19.70
C THR A 33 -2.43 11.80 19.08
N ILE A 34 -1.72 11.82 17.95
CA ILE A 34 -1.27 10.63 17.24
C ILE A 34 0.21 10.43 17.50
N PRO A 35 0.66 9.19 17.77
CA PRO A 35 2.09 8.90 17.77
C PRO A 35 2.66 9.05 16.35
N PHE A 36 3.49 10.07 16.14
CA PHE A 36 4.26 10.24 14.89
C PHE A 36 5.02 8.98 14.45
N PRO A 37 5.62 8.17 15.35
CA PRO A 37 6.29 6.93 14.96
C PRO A 37 5.38 5.93 14.23
N ASP A 38 4.07 5.92 14.50
CA ASP A 38 3.15 5.03 13.80
C ASP A 38 2.88 5.52 12.37
N LEU A 39 2.77 6.84 12.18
CA LEU A 39 2.66 7.43 10.85
C LEU A 39 3.93 7.19 10.01
N GLU A 40 5.11 7.30 10.63
CA GLU A 40 6.39 6.98 9.98
C GLU A 40 6.46 5.51 9.56
N LYS A 41 6.09 4.60 10.45
CA LYS A 41 6.05 3.16 10.14
C LYS A 41 5.06 2.85 9.03
N ILE A 42 3.87 3.48 9.02
CA ILE A 42 2.91 3.32 7.93
C ILE A 42 3.56 3.72 6.60
N THR A 43 4.19 4.89 6.53
CA THR A 43 4.84 5.35 5.30
C THR A 43 5.98 4.45 4.85
N LEU A 44 6.80 3.95 5.79
CA LEU A 44 7.89 3.02 5.52
C LEU A 44 7.37 1.68 4.99
N ILE A 45 6.31 1.13 5.58
CA ILE A 45 5.73 -0.13 5.12
C ILE A 45 5.13 0.05 3.72
N ILE A 46 4.49 1.20 3.43
CA ILE A 46 3.99 1.46 2.08
C ILE A 46 5.15 1.54 1.06
N SER A 47 6.24 2.25 1.35
CA SER A 47 7.35 2.39 0.39
C SER A 47 8.19 1.12 0.23
N GLU A 48 8.54 0.46 1.33
CA GLU A 48 9.48 -0.66 1.30
C GLU A 48 8.79 -2.00 1.03
N PHE A 49 7.59 -2.21 1.59
CA PHE A 49 6.90 -3.50 1.46
C PHE A 49 5.82 -3.49 0.39
N LEU A 50 4.91 -2.51 0.39
CA LEU A 50 3.86 -2.47 -0.63
C LEU A 50 4.48 -2.12 -1.98
N ASP A 51 5.22 -1.03 -2.08
CA ASP A 51 5.72 -0.56 -3.38
C ASP A 51 6.90 -1.39 -3.90
N SER A 52 8.05 -1.31 -3.21
CA SER A 52 9.31 -1.90 -3.69
C SER A 52 9.30 -3.43 -3.78
N ILE A 53 8.33 -4.11 -3.15
CA ILE A 53 8.25 -5.58 -3.12
C ILE A 53 6.93 -6.07 -3.72
N HIS A 54 5.79 -5.72 -3.13
CA HIS A 54 4.52 -6.32 -3.53
C HIS A 54 4.04 -5.82 -4.89
N TYR A 55 3.98 -4.50 -5.10
CA TYR A 55 3.60 -3.88 -6.35
C TYR A 55 4.59 -4.25 -7.44
N SER A 56 5.90 -4.20 -7.22
CA SER A 56 6.88 -4.65 -8.23
C SER A 56 6.67 -6.11 -8.65
N ARG A 57 6.33 -7.04 -7.73
CA ARG A 57 5.98 -8.43 -8.12
C ARG A 57 4.73 -8.48 -9.00
N GLU A 58 3.75 -7.63 -8.70
CA GLU A 58 2.52 -7.56 -9.47
C GLU A 58 2.75 -6.90 -10.84
N GLU A 59 3.27 -5.68 -10.86
CA GLU A 59 3.47 -4.83 -12.04
C GLU A 59 4.54 -5.36 -12.99
N ASP A 60 5.66 -5.90 -12.49
CA ASP A 60 6.79 -6.31 -13.33
C ASP A 60 6.73 -7.78 -13.75
N SER A 61 5.88 -8.60 -13.10
CA SER A 61 5.84 -10.05 -13.35
C SER A 61 4.43 -10.61 -13.48
N TYR A 62 3.57 -10.45 -12.46
CA TYR A 62 2.26 -11.11 -12.45
C TYR A 62 1.31 -10.53 -13.51
N PHE A 63 1.12 -9.20 -13.52
CA PHE A 63 0.26 -8.51 -14.47
C PHE A 63 0.69 -8.74 -15.92
N PRO A 64 1.98 -8.63 -16.30
CA PRO A 64 2.43 -9.00 -17.66
C PRO A 64 2.08 -10.44 -18.04
N CYS A 65 2.21 -11.39 -17.11
CA CYS A 65 1.87 -12.79 -17.34
C CYS A 65 0.38 -13.00 -17.63
N VAL A 66 -0.49 -12.38 -16.82
CA VAL A 66 -1.95 -12.52 -16.96
C VAL A 66 -2.57 -11.56 -17.97
N ALA A 67 -1.84 -10.55 -18.44
CA ALA A 67 -2.31 -9.63 -19.49
C ALA A 67 -2.50 -10.33 -20.85
N SER A 68 -1.93 -11.52 -21.03
CA SER A 68 -2.22 -12.42 -22.16
C SER A 68 -3.71 -12.83 -22.23
N TYR A 69 -4.42 -12.78 -21.09
CA TYR A 69 -5.86 -12.93 -21.04
C TYR A 69 -6.54 -11.57 -21.27
N ASP A 70 -6.95 -11.30 -22.51
CA ASP A 70 -7.50 -10.01 -22.94
C ASP A 70 -8.63 -9.44 -22.04
N HIS A 71 -9.40 -10.31 -21.39
CA HIS A 71 -10.51 -9.93 -20.54
C HIS A 71 -10.09 -9.32 -19.18
N LEU A 72 -8.81 -9.35 -18.81
CA LEU A 72 -8.30 -8.81 -17.53
C LEU A 72 -7.66 -7.42 -17.65
N LYS A 73 -7.56 -6.86 -18.86
CA LYS A 73 -6.86 -5.58 -19.11
C LYS A 73 -7.45 -4.41 -18.31
N LYS A 74 -8.77 -4.40 -18.10
CA LYS A 74 -9.45 -3.32 -17.37
C LYS A 74 -9.12 -3.38 -15.88
N GLU A 75 -9.10 -4.58 -15.32
CA GLU A 75 -8.82 -4.87 -13.92
C GLU A 75 -7.36 -4.54 -13.59
N ILE A 76 -6.42 -5.00 -14.44
CA ILE A 76 -4.99 -4.66 -14.31
C ILE A 76 -4.80 -3.14 -14.30
N ARG A 77 -5.44 -2.43 -15.24
CA ARG A 77 -5.36 -0.96 -15.28
C ARG A 77 -5.90 -0.30 -14.01
N ALA A 78 -7.01 -0.79 -13.47
CA ALA A 78 -7.57 -0.27 -12.23
C ALA A 78 -6.59 -0.46 -11.06
N LEU A 79 -5.97 -1.64 -10.94
CA LEU A 79 -4.98 -1.93 -9.90
C LEU A 79 -3.74 -1.02 -10.00
N LEU A 80 -3.22 -0.79 -11.21
CA LEU A 80 -2.10 0.14 -11.43
C LEU A 80 -2.42 1.58 -10.96
N ILE A 81 -3.65 2.03 -11.19
CA ILE A 81 -4.10 3.35 -10.70
C ILE A 81 -4.14 3.36 -9.17
N GLU A 82 -4.64 2.30 -8.53
CA GLU A 82 -4.66 2.19 -7.07
C GLU A 82 -3.25 2.15 -6.47
N HIS A 83 -2.30 1.49 -7.12
CA HIS A 83 -0.89 1.48 -6.68
C HIS A 83 -0.28 2.88 -6.72
N GLU A 84 -0.48 3.61 -7.81
CA GLU A 84 -0.01 5.00 -7.93
C GLU A 84 -0.70 5.92 -6.91
N PHE A 85 -1.99 5.71 -6.65
CA PHE A 85 -2.70 6.46 -5.62
C PHE A 85 -2.12 6.18 -4.21
N SER A 86 -1.82 4.93 -3.89
CA SER A 86 -1.16 4.52 -2.64
C SER A 86 0.21 5.18 -2.45
N ARG A 87 1.05 5.20 -3.50
CA ARG A 87 2.35 5.92 -3.50
C ARG A 87 2.16 7.40 -3.18
N ASN A 88 1.20 8.05 -3.82
CA ASN A 88 0.89 9.46 -3.60
C ASN A 88 0.41 9.76 -2.17
N ILE A 89 -0.37 8.85 -1.56
CA ILE A 89 -0.77 8.97 -0.15
C ILE A 89 0.45 8.91 0.76
N ALA A 90 1.33 7.93 0.60
CA ALA A 90 2.53 7.80 1.42
C ALA A 90 3.44 9.04 1.31
N TYR A 91 3.60 9.59 0.10
CA TYR A 91 4.31 10.84 -0.13
C TYR A 91 3.68 12.00 0.65
N LYS A 92 2.36 12.16 0.57
CA LYS A 92 1.64 13.24 1.28
C LYS A 92 1.75 13.11 2.79
N ILE A 93 1.56 11.91 3.35
CA ILE A 93 1.72 11.66 4.79
C ILE A 93 3.13 12.06 5.22
N THR A 94 4.16 11.59 4.51
CA THR A 94 5.56 11.93 4.79
C THR A 94 5.81 13.44 4.74
N HIS A 95 5.31 14.12 3.70
CA HIS A 95 5.46 15.56 3.52
C HIS A 95 4.84 16.34 4.69
N HIS A 96 3.59 16.03 5.05
CA HIS A 96 2.88 16.76 6.09
C HIS A 96 3.40 16.42 7.49
N LEU A 97 3.80 15.17 7.75
CA LEU A 97 4.37 14.77 9.03
C LEU A 97 5.68 15.51 9.33
N LYS A 98 6.55 15.69 8.33
CA LYS A 98 7.78 16.48 8.46
C LYS A 98 7.54 17.94 8.82
N ARG A 99 6.39 18.51 8.44
CA ARG A 99 6.01 19.90 8.71
C ARG A 99 5.26 20.08 10.02
N TRP A 100 4.67 19.00 10.53
CA TRP A 100 3.98 19.01 11.82
C TRP A 100 4.99 18.86 12.97
N LYS A 101 6.10 18.17 12.74
CA LYS A 101 7.26 18.21 13.64
C LYS A 101 7.91 19.58 13.67
#